data_AF-A0A1P8K7X6-F1
#
_entry.id   AF-A0A1P8K7X6-F1
#
_cell.length_a   1.000
_cell.length_b   1.000
_cell.length_c   1.000
_cell.angle_alpha   90.00
_cell.angle_beta   90.00
_cell.angle_gamma   90.00
#
_symmetry.space_group_name_H-M   'P 1'
#
loop_
_entity.id
_entity.type
_entity.pdbx_description
1 polymer ?
#
loop_
_entity_poly.entity_id
_entity_poly.type
_entity_poly.pdbx_seq_one_letter_code
_entity_poly.pdbx_strand_id
1 'polypeptide(L)'
;MPTTAQTQLDAVQTALEQLRSGALTPHALSDLARSQNVLLDALAPRYAEVLLGLLDRLESSALFSEESCSFSQQGLLDNLQVWVDKARGQLVASAVG
;
A
#
# COMPACT_ATOMS: atom_id res chain seq x y z
N MET A 1 -5.58 -22.18 4.36
CA MET A 1 -4.82 -21.28 5.25
C MET A 1 -4.20 -20.20 4.39
N PRO A 2 -4.33 -18.91 4.74
CA PRO A 2 -3.65 -17.86 4.01
C PRO A 2 -2.12 -18.03 4.13
N THR A 3 -1.40 -17.70 3.07
CA THR A 3 0.07 -17.66 3.09
C THR A 3 0.57 -16.44 3.88
N THR A 4 1.84 -16.44 4.26
CA THR A 4 2.46 -15.27 4.90
C THR A 4 2.35 -14.03 4.01
N ALA A 5 2.57 -14.14 2.69
CA ALA A 5 2.41 -13.03 1.76
C ALA A 5 0.98 -12.48 1.72
N GLN A 6 -0.04 -13.35 1.76
CA GLN A 6 -1.45 -12.92 1.84
C GLN A 6 -1.74 -12.18 3.14
N THR A 7 -1.24 -12.69 4.26
CA THR A 7 -1.40 -12.06 5.58
C THR A 7 -0.74 -10.67 5.61
N GLN A 8 0.44 -10.53 5.02
CA GLN A 8 1.13 -9.24 4.89
C GLN A 8 0.37 -8.26 3.99
N LEU A 9 -0.25 -8.74 2.91
CA LEU A 9 -1.10 -7.89 2.06
C LEU A 9 -2.36 -7.42 2.80
N ASP A 10 -2.99 -8.28 3.60
CA ASP A 10 -4.14 -7.91 4.42
C ASP A 10 -3.77 -6.86 5.50
N ALA A 11 -2.53 -6.90 6.02
CA ALA A 11 -2.03 -5.86 6.92
C ALA A 11 -1.90 -4.49 6.21
N VAL A 12 -1.43 -4.46 4.95
CA VAL A 12 -1.37 -3.23 4.14
C VAL A 12 -2.77 -2.70 3.84
N GLN A 13 -3.71 -3.57 3.46
CA GLN A 13 -5.11 -3.18 3.24
C GLN A 13 -5.72 -2.55 4.50
N THR A 14 -5.54 -3.20 5.65
CA THR A 14 -6.03 -2.74 6.95
C THR A 14 -5.43 -1.37 7.30
N ALA A 15 -4.12 -1.19 7.09
CA ALA A 15 -3.46 0.09 7.34
C ALA A 15 -4.00 1.20 6.41
N LEU A 16 -4.29 0.88 5.15
CA LEU A 16 -4.87 1.83 4.20
C LEU A 16 -6.26 2.29 4.63
N GLU A 17 -7.10 1.37 5.12
CA GLU A 17 -8.42 1.70 5.68
C GLU A 17 -8.31 2.58 6.94
N GLN A 18 -7.36 2.26 7.84
CA GLN A 18 -7.10 3.08 9.01
C GLN A 18 -6.65 4.50 8.62
N LEU A 19 -5.78 4.64 7.62
CA LEU A 19 -5.37 5.95 7.10
C LEU A 19 -6.55 6.72 6.52
N ARG A 20 -7.42 6.08 5.73
CA ARG A 20 -8.64 6.69 5.19
C ARG A 20 -9.60 7.17 6.29
N SER A 21 -9.67 6.45 7.41
CA SER A 21 -10.49 6.83 8.57
C SER A 21 -9.84 7.90 9.47
N GLY A 22 -8.58 8.28 9.21
CA GLY A 22 -7.80 9.17 10.07
C GLY A 22 -7.22 8.51 11.33
N ALA A 23 -7.33 7.18 11.46
CA ALA A 23 -6.81 6.42 12.59
C ALA A 23 -5.31 6.08 12.47
N LEU A 24 -4.73 6.24 11.28
CA LEU A 24 -3.31 6.01 11.00
C LEU A 24 -2.71 7.22 10.27
N THR A 25 -1.42 7.47 10.44
CA THR A 25 -0.71 8.53 9.71
C THR A 25 -0.14 8.01 8.38
N PRO A 26 0.05 8.88 7.38
CA PRO A 26 0.74 8.54 6.14
C PRO A 26 2.09 7.85 6.36
N HIS A 27 2.89 8.37 7.29
CA HIS A 27 4.20 7.82 7.63
C HIS A 27 4.10 6.40 8.23
N ALA A 28 3.17 6.17 9.15
CA ALA A 28 3.00 4.85 9.77
C ALA A 28 2.52 3.79 8.76
N LEU A 29 1.66 4.16 7.80
CA LEU A 29 1.31 3.29 6.67
C LEU A 29 2.54 2.96 5.83
N SER A 30 3.34 3.98 5.48
CA SER A 30 4.53 3.79 4.65
C SER A 30 5.58 2.88 5.32
N ASP A 31 5.83 3.05 6.61
CA ASP A 31 6.72 2.17 7.39
C ASP A 31 6.22 0.72 7.42
N LEU A 32 4.93 0.54 7.73
CA LEU A 32 4.31 -0.80 7.73
C LEU A 32 4.44 -1.46 6.36
N ALA A 33 4.10 -0.75 5.28
CA ALA A 33 4.11 -1.29 3.93
C ALA A 33 5.53 -1.68 3.46
N ARG A 34 6.55 -0.84 3.77
CA ARG A 34 7.95 -1.15 3.46
C ARG A 34 8.50 -2.35 4.24
N SER A 35 7.95 -2.67 5.41
CA SER A 35 8.37 -3.82 6.20
C SER A 35 7.81 -5.18 5.74
N GLN A 36 6.88 -5.20 4.79
CA GLN A 36 6.23 -6.43 4.29
C GLN A 36 7.12 -7.20 3.27
N ASN A 37 8.30 -7.62 3.72
CA ASN A 37 9.31 -8.22 2.84
C ASN A 37 8.85 -9.52 2.16
N VAL A 38 8.03 -10.34 2.84
CA VAL A 38 7.56 -11.63 2.27
C VAL A 38 6.52 -11.39 1.18
N LEU A 39 5.67 -10.37 1.34
CA LEU A 39 4.77 -9.91 0.29
C LEU A 39 5.55 -9.42 -0.93
N LEU A 40 6.55 -8.57 -0.72
CA LEU A 40 7.32 -7.97 -1.81
C LEU A 40 8.14 -9.01 -2.58
N ASP A 41 8.73 -9.99 -1.89
CA ASP A 41 9.49 -11.09 -2.49
C ASP A 41 8.58 -12.04 -3.30
N ALA A 42 7.32 -12.21 -2.87
CA ALA A 42 6.34 -13.04 -3.58
C ALA A 42 5.75 -12.38 -4.85
N LEU A 43 6.04 -11.09 -5.09
CA LEU A 43 5.53 -10.33 -6.25
C LEU A 43 6.66 -10.06 -7.26
N ALA A 44 6.28 -9.75 -8.51
CA ALA A 44 7.26 -9.31 -9.50
C ALA A 44 7.90 -7.97 -9.07
N PRO A 45 9.20 -7.71 -9.35
CA PRO A 45 9.92 -6.52 -8.85
C PRO A 45 9.22 -5.18 -9.09
N ARG A 46 8.52 -5.04 -10.22
CA ARG A 46 7.70 -3.86 -10.56
C ARG A 46 6.65 -3.47 -9.51
N TYR A 47 6.16 -4.43 -8.72
CA TYR A 47 5.19 -4.12 -7.65
C TYR A 47 5.86 -3.32 -6.53
N ALA A 48 7.09 -3.66 -6.14
CA ALA A 48 7.85 -2.92 -5.14
C ALA A 48 8.17 -1.51 -5.63
N GLU A 49 8.61 -1.36 -6.88
CA GLU A 49 8.90 -0.05 -7.48
C GLU A 49 7.67 0.88 -7.46
N VAL A 50 6.51 0.37 -7.88
CA VAL A 50 5.26 1.15 -7.88
C VAL A 50 4.82 1.48 -6.45
N LEU A 51 4.89 0.52 -5.53
CA LEU A 51 4.52 0.76 -4.13
C LEU A 51 5.39 1.88 -3.53
N LEU A 52 6.72 1.76 -3.62
CA LEU A 52 7.64 2.75 -3.06
C LEU A 52 7.39 4.15 -3.62
N GLY A 53 7.19 4.27 -4.93
CA GLY A 53 6.85 5.55 -5.56
C GLY A 53 5.52 6.15 -5.10
N LEU A 54 4.52 5.33 -4.76
CA LEU A 54 3.26 5.80 -4.17
C LEU A 54 3.48 6.26 -2.72
N LEU A 55 4.25 5.51 -1.92
CA LEU A 55 4.55 5.83 -0.53
C LEU A 55 5.36 7.13 -0.40
N ASP A 56 6.36 7.35 -1.26
CA ASP A 56 7.16 8.59 -1.25
C ASP A 56 6.30 9.82 -1.55
N ARG A 57 5.37 9.70 -2.51
CA ARG A 57 4.41 10.78 -2.82
C ARG A 57 3.42 11.01 -1.69
N LEU A 58 2.97 9.95 -1.04
CA LEU A 58 2.07 10.02 0.10
C LEU A 58 2.73 10.76 1.28
N GLU A 59 3.97 10.41 1.62
CA GLU A 59 4.73 11.10 2.68
C GLU A 59 5.01 12.56 2.32
N SER A 60 5.38 12.84 1.07
CA SER A 60 5.53 14.22 0.59
C SER A 60 4.22 15.01 0.69
N SER A 61 3.09 14.43 0.30
CA SER A 61 1.77 15.09 0.39
C SER A 61 1.36 15.45 1.81
N ALA A 62 1.82 14.68 2.82
CA ALA A 62 1.54 14.93 4.22
C ALA A 62 2.28 16.16 4.78
N LEU A 63 3.39 16.56 4.17
CA LEU A 63 4.19 17.72 4.59
C LEU A 63 3.60 19.07 4.16
N PHE A 64 2.68 19.07 3.18
CA PHE A 64 2.07 20.28 2.63
C PHE A 64 0.57 20.30 2.99
N SER A 65 0.18 20.94 4.10
CA SER A 65 -1.19 20.84 4.67
C SER A 65 -2.17 21.97 4.30
N GLU A 66 -1.87 22.86 3.36
CA GLU A 66 -2.74 24.02 3.05
C GLU A 66 -3.74 23.68 1.93
N GLU A 67 -4.79 22.91 2.25
CA GLU A 67 -6.07 22.69 1.51
C GLU A 67 -5.99 22.07 0.09
N SER A 68 -4.88 22.23 -0.61
CA SER A 68 -4.61 21.80 -1.98
C SER A 68 -4.12 20.35 -2.08
N CYS A 69 -3.80 19.73 -0.93
CA CYS A 69 -3.34 18.34 -0.86
C CYS A 69 -4.44 17.32 -0.54
N SER A 70 -5.65 17.74 -0.14
CA SER A 70 -6.72 16.77 0.13
C SER A 70 -7.10 15.98 -1.13
N PHE A 71 -7.12 16.63 -2.30
CA PHE A 71 -7.43 15.97 -3.56
C PHE A 71 -6.27 15.08 -4.04
N SER A 72 -5.02 15.55 -3.93
CA SER A 72 -3.85 14.75 -4.31
C SER A 72 -3.63 13.55 -3.38
N GLN A 73 -3.92 13.70 -2.08
CA GLN A 73 -3.84 12.61 -1.11
C GLN A 73 -4.92 11.55 -1.35
N GLN A 74 -6.19 11.93 -1.54
CA GLN A 74 -7.25 10.96 -1.86
C GLN A 74 -6.92 10.16 -3.12
N GLY A 75 -6.46 10.83 -4.18
CA GLY A 75 -6.01 10.15 -5.40
C GLY A 75 -4.83 9.20 -5.17
N LEU A 76 -3.91 9.51 -4.24
CA LEU A 76 -2.83 8.59 -3.86
C LEU A 76 -3.37 7.36 -3.11
N LEU A 77 -4.33 7.55 -2.19
CA LEU A 77 -4.96 6.44 -1.47
C LEU A 77 -5.73 5.52 -2.43
N ASP A 78 -6.37 6.06 -3.46
CA ASP A 78 -7.05 5.26 -4.49
C ASP A 78 -6.07 4.47 -5.35
N ASN A 79 -4.93 5.07 -5.71
CA ASN A 79 -3.87 4.33 -6.41
C ASN A 79 -3.26 3.21 -5.53
N LEU A 80 -3.13 3.44 -4.22
CA LEU A 80 -2.71 2.39 -3.28
C LEU A 80 -3.74 1.26 -3.20
N GLN A 81 -5.04 1.58 -3.20
CA GLN A 81 -6.09 0.56 -3.24
C GLN A 81 -5.98 -0.29 -4.52
N VAL A 82 -5.84 0.36 -5.69
CA VAL A 82 -5.63 -0.32 -6.97
C VAL A 82 -4.37 -1.21 -6.94
N TRP A 83 -3.31 -0.77 -6.28
CA TRP A 83 -2.12 -1.59 -6.10
C TRP A 83 -2.40 -2.84 -5.26
N VAL A 84 -3.12 -2.70 -4.13
CA VAL A 84 -3.48 -3.81 -3.25
C VAL A 84 -4.34 -4.84 -4.01
N ASP A 85 -5.32 -4.39 -4.78
CA ASP A 85 -6.19 -5.28 -5.56
C ASP A 85 -5.40 -6.08 -6.60
N LYS A 86 -4.44 -5.43 -7.30
CA LYS A 86 -3.56 -6.09 -8.27
C LYS A 86 -2.62 -7.09 -7.60
N ALA A 87 -2.00 -6.71 -6.47
CA ALA A 87 -1.13 -7.59 -5.69
C ALA A 87 -1.89 -8.83 -5.24
N ARG A 88 -3.14 -8.67 -4.78
CA ARG A 88 -4.00 -9.78 -4.37
C ARG A 88 -4.27 -10.74 -5.54
N GLY A 89 -4.64 -10.20 -6.70
CA GLY A 89 -4.84 -10.99 -7.91
C GLY A 89 -3.58 -11.75 -8.33
N GLN A 90 -2.41 -11.12 -8.24
CA GLN A 90 -1.13 -11.74 -8.55
C GLN A 90 -0.80 -12.90 -7.61
N LEU A 91 -0.98 -12.72 -6.29
CA LEU A 91 -0.72 -13.79 -5.31
C LEU A 91 -1.64 -15.00 -5.52
N VAL A 92 -2.90 -14.77 -5.90
CA VAL A 92 -3.84 -15.86 -6.22
C VAL A 92 -3.42 -16.57 -7.50
N ALA A 93 -3.07 -15.84 -8.56
CA ALA A 93 -2.62 -16.43 -9.82
C ALA A 93 -1.34 -17.27 -9.64
N SER A 94 -0.40 -16.77 -8.84
CA SER A 94 0.85 -17.47 -8.52
C SER A 94 0.67 -18.70 -7.61
N ALA A 95 -0.48 -18.87 -6.96
CA ALA A 95 -0.79 -20.03 -6.13
C ALA A 95 -1.52 -21.15 -6.89
N VAL A 96 -2.00 -20.89 -8.11
CA VAL A 96 -2.77 -21.83 -8.95
C VAL A 96 -1.89 -22.47 -10.05
N GLY A 97 -0.67 -21.98 -10.24
CA GLY A 97 0.33 -22.58 -11.15
C GLY A 97 1.27 -23.54 -10.43
#